data_AF-A0ABD0JAA7-F1
#
_entry.id   AF-A0ABD0JAA7-F1
#
_cell.length_a   1.000
_cell.length_b   1.000
_cell.length_c   1.000
_cell.angle_alpha   90.00
_cell.angle_beta   90.00
_cell.angle_gamma   90.00
#
_symmetry.space_group_name_H-M   'P 1'
#
loop_
_entity.id
_entity.type
_entity.pdbx_description
1 polymer ?
#
loop_
_entity_poly.entity_id
_entity_poly.type
_entity_poly.pdbx_seq_one_letter_code
_entity_poly.pdbx_strand_id
1 'polypeptide(L)'
;ELHFWSKFHSFLAKTGEGETVYYRPLLCYLEGAWTNDVNISEPFDSDRHHLDALSWYDLQEKARFTALSGDKDQAENFAHLPVSIVNVTEGQPVLAQWNYRILCHPVQGSLPLLDQLMNQVPGTDNYLGDIEDTALGRTKFVPGDPTRKLNTAYYHRWYSIGQKDAMGESINHRGFADRNLFVAQTTQERVAPVSVETCEGWNPRVCETYVRRVTYAIPLEIVRLTPLSSWNPYDLEYKGQSWTTEGQTVTAGGRNGGSNVSTSFNGTNHRTYFLTPVEFYKGGEHNPDPADTVRGAVGVLDRNGAVKQVSESGVRIFLPEIVDVGENVKIRYPIMPVFAEGSTTYKELEAIKKVLMDLEANLHMLHTVPNLSGSSRPTEEENSMYQLVTQASTKVSVGIHTHHLEIPTDEALSMMKEGGSMNIRSSLNNAHSHLFNISFDSVNQGFFSYTCDGDAQCWDGHGNLLFRED
;
A
#
# COMPACT_ATOMS: atom_id res chain seq x y z
N GLU A 1 -15.28 23.54 -0.23
CA GLU A 1 -15.34 22.38 0.68
C GLU A 1 -15.87 22.70 2.08
N LEU A 2 -15.33 23.68 2.84
CA LEU A 2 -15.79 23.97 4.22
C LEU A 2 -17.30 24.35 4.34
N HIS A 3 -17.87 25.01 3.33
CA HIS A 3 -19.28 25.40 3.32
C HIS A 3 -20.23 24.24 3.01
N PHE A 4 -19.77 23.26 2.24
CA PHE A 4 -20.48 22.01 1.94
C PHE A 4 -20.65 21.19 3.22
N TRP A 5 -19.55 20.99 3.96
CA TRP A 5 -19.56 20.27 5.22
C TRP A 5 -20.52 20.92 6.23
N SER A 6 -20.44 22.24 6.44
CA SER A 6 -21.34 22.95 7.37
C SER A 6 -22.84 22.73 7.09
N LYS A 7 -23.26 22.76 5.83
CA LYS A 7 -24.67 22.56 5.46
C LYS A 7 -25.10 21.10 5.48
N PHE A 8 -24.21 20.19 5.11
CA PHE A 8 -24.48 18.75 5.17
C PHE A 8 -24.53 18.26 6.63
N HIS A 9 -23.66 18.78 7.51
CA HIS A 9 -23.72 18.59 8.96
C HIS A 9 -25.04 19.11 9.55
N SER A 10 -25.57 20.22 9.01
CA SER A 10 -26.90 20.74 9.39
C SER A 10 -28.07 19.86 8.91
N PHE A 11 -27.88 19.07 7.85
CA PHE A 11 -28.85 18.06 7.41
C PHE A 11 -28.78 16.80 8.29
N LEU A 12 -27.59 16.32 8.64
CA LEU A 12 -27.41 15.17 9.55
C LEU A 12 -27.91 15.46 10.97
N ALA A 13 -27.71 16.68 11.46
CA ALA A 13 -28.27 17.12 12.74
C ALA A 13 -29.81 17.04 12.77
N LYS A 14 -30.48 17.09 11.61
CA LYS A 14 -31.93 16.91 11.48
C LYS A 14 -32.33 15.44 11.33
N THR A 15 -31.43 14.54 10.90
CA THR A 15 -31.70 13.10 10.80
C THR A 15 -31.42 12.33 12.10
N GLY A 16 -30.78 12.96 13.09
CA GLY A 16 -30.59 12.42 14.44
C GLY A 16 -29.47 11.39 14.56
N GLU A 17 -28.65 11.21 13.52
CA GLU A 17 -27.59 10.20 13.49
C GLU A 17 -26.19 10.86 13.51
N GLY A 18 -25.29 10.34 14.36
CA GLY A 18 -23.97 10.93 14.59
C GLY A 18 -23.01 10.85 13.40
N GLU A 19 -22.18 11.88 13.23
CA GLU A 19 -21.19 12.07 12.16
C GLU A 19 -20.21 10.90 11.96
N THR A 20 -19.95 10.09 12.98
CA THR A 20 -18.92 9.04 12.93
C THR A 20 -19.40 7.72 12.32
N VAL A 21 -20.71 7.53 12.15
CA VAL A 21 -21.25 6.26 11.64
C VAL A 21 -21.23 6.22 10.11
N TYR A 22 -21.56 7.33 9.45
CA TYR A 22 -21.84 7.36 8.01
C TYR A 22 -20.70 7.94 7.13
N TYR A 23 -19.65 8.50 7.73
CA TYR A 23 -18.55 9.16 6.98
C TYR A 23 -17.24 8.39 7.02
N ARG A 24 -17.27 7.11 7.39
CA ARG A 24 -16.07 6.28 7.41
C ARG A 24 -15.55 6.11 5.98
N PRO A 25 -14.33 6.59 5.66
CA PRO A 25 -13.73 6.30 4.37
C PRO A 25 -13.47 4.80 4.30
N LEU A 26 -13.94 4.18 3.23
CA LEU A 26 -13.61 2.81 2.87
C LEU A 26 -12.49 2.84 1.84
N LEU A 27 -11.35 2.25 2.17
CA LEU A 27 -10.28 2.01 1.21
C LEU A 27 -10.57 0.69 0.51
N CYS A 28 -10.85 0.74 -0.78
CA CYS A 28 -11.04 -0.43 -1.61
C CYS A 28 -9.73 -0.79 -2.33
N TYR A 29 -9.39 -2.07 -2.31
CA TYR A 29 -8.12 -2.61 -2.82
C TYR A 29 -8.33 -3.98 -3.43
N LEU A 30 -7.50 -4.31 -4.42
CA LEU A 30 -7.36 -5.67 -4.93
C LEU A 30 -6.36 -6.39 -4.04
N GLU A 31 -6.79 -7.48 -3.39
CA GLU A 31 -5.92 -8.41 -2.67
C GLU A 31 -5.67 -9.64 -3.54
N GLY A 32 -4.40 -9.98 -3.76
CA GLY A 32 -4.01 -11.14 -4.54
C GLY A 32 -2.92 -11.97 -3.89
N ALA A 33 -2.90 -13.27 -4.18
CA ALA A 33 -1.89 -14.20 -3.69
C ALA A 33 -1.69 -15.35 -4.68
N TRP A 34 -0.48 -15.89 -4.71
CA TRP A 34 -0.23 -17.20 -5.29
C TRP A 34 -0.75 -18.27 -4.34
N THR A 35 -1.66 -19.11 -4.78
CA THR A 35 -2.23 -20.19 -3.97
C THR A 35 -1.85 -21.55 -4.53
N ASN A 36 -1.91 -22.59 -3.70
CA ASN A 36 -1.62 -23.97 -4.08
C ASN A 36 -2.87 -24.88 -4.17
N ASP A 37 -4.07 -24.34 -3.93
CA ASP A 37 -5.32 -25.12 -3.91
C ASP A 37 -5.81 -25.46 -5.33
N VAL A 38 -5.81 -26.73 -5.72
CA VAL A 38 -6.15 -27.14 -7.10
C VAL A 38 -7.63 -26.92 -7.45
N ASN A 39 -8.49 -26.70 -6.44
CA ASN A 39 -9.93 -26.49 -6.65
C ASN A 39 -10.26 -25.01 -6.90
N ILE A 40 -11.17 -24.78 -7.85
CA ILE A 40 -11.74 -23.44 -8.07
C ILE A 40 -12.95 -23.29 -7.17
N SER A 41 -12.93 -22.27 -6.32
CA SER A 41 -14.11 -21.73 -5.65
C SER A 41 -14.22 -20.27 -6.03
N GLU A 42 -15.38 -19.84 -6.51
CA GLU A 42 -15.62 -18.42 -6.74
C GLU A 42 -15.55 -17.69 -5.39
N PRO A 43 -14.70 -16.67 -5.24
CA PRO A 43 -14.56 -15.96 -3.98
C PRO A 43 -15.74 -15.02 -3.69
N PHE A 44 -16.53 -14.68 -4.71
CA PHE A 44 -17.72 -13.84 -4.60
C PHE A 44 -18.71 -14.16 -5.72
N ASP A 45 -20.00 -13.99 -5.43
CA ASP A 45 -21.09 -14.14 -6.40
C ASP A 45 -21.12 -12.93 -7.34
N SER A 46 -21.16 -13.18 -8.65
CA SER A 46 -21.18 -12.14 -9.68
C SER A 46 -22.48 -12.23 -10.48
N ASP A 47 -23.22 -11.13 -10.50
CA ASP A 47 -24.52 -11.02 -11.18
C ASP A 47 -24.47 -11.22 -12.70
N ARG A 48 -23.27 -11.10 -13.28
CA ARG A 48 -23.05 -11.12 -14.74
C ARG A 48 -22.22 -12.29 -15.24
N HIS A 49 -21.40 -12.89 -14.38
CA HIS A 49 -20.43 -13.91 -14.77
C HIS A 49 -20.30 -14.97 -13.68
N HIS A 50 -20.07 -16.21 -14.08
CA HIS A 50 -19.65 -17.28 -13.18
C HIS A 50 -18.47 -18.00 -13.84
N LEU A 51 -17.56 -18.56 -13.05
CA LEU A 51 -16.41 -19.33 -13.47
C LEU A 51 -16.90 -20.68 -14.02
N ASP A 52 -17.02 -20.75 -15.34
CA ASP A 52 -17.15 -21.99 -16.09
C ASP A 52 -15.78 -22.68 -16.16
N ALA A 53 -15.32 -23.25 -15.04
CA ALA A 53 -14.15 -24.12 -15.00
C ALA A 53 -14.24 -25.11 -13.83
N LEU A 54 -13.92 -26.37 -14.09
CA LEU A 54 -13.96 -27.44 -13.08
C LEU A 54 -12.69 -27.50 -12.22
N SER A 55 -11.58 -26.94 -12.73
CA SER A 55 -10.27 -26.96 -12.07
C SER A 55 -9.35 -25.88 -12.66
N TRP A 56 -8.21 -25.61 -12.01
CA TRP A 56 -7.20 -24.71 -12.56
C TRP A 56 -6.70 -25.10 -13.94
N TYR A 57 -6.57 -26.41 -14.19
CA TYR A 57 -6.14 -26.91 -15.50
C TYR A 57 -7.19 -26.66 -16.57
N ASP A 58 -8.47 -26.89 -16.26
CA ASP A 58 -9.58 -26.59 -17.19
C ASP A 58 -9.64 -25.09 -17.50
N LEU A 59 -9.52 -24.25 -16.48
CA LEU A 59 -9.45 -22.80 -16.64
C LEU A 59 -8.27 -22.38 -17.53
N GLN A 60 -7.09 -22.96 -17.28
CA GLN A 60 -5.89 -22.68 -18.06
C GLN A 60 -6.03 -23.12 -19.51
N GLU A 61 -6.61 -24.29 -19.80
CA GLU A 61 -6.81 -24.75 -21.17
C GLU A 61 -7.82 -23.88 -21.92
N LYS A 62 -8.93 -23.48 -21.27
CA LYS A 62 -9.89 -22.52 -21.83
C LYS A 62 -9.24 -21.17 -22.13
N ALA A 63 -8.44 -20.64 -21.18
CA ALA A 63 -7.71 -19.38 -21.36
C ALA A 63 -6.64 -19.47 -22.47
N ARG A 64 -5.91 -20.61 -22.58
CA ARG A 64 -4.92 -20.85 -23.64
C ARG A 64 -5.57 -20.97 -25.00
N PHE A 65 -6.65 -21.74 -25.10
CA PHE A 65 -7.38 -21.95 -26.36
C PHE A 65 -7.90 -20.63 -26.91
N THR A 66 -8.56 -19.82 -26.07
CA THR A 66 -9.10 -18.51 -26.47
C THR A 66 -8.03 -17.48 -26.78
N ALA A 67 -6.92 -17.46 -26.03
CA ALA A 67 -5.77 -16.62 -26.37
C ALA A 67 -5.15 -16.98 -27.75
N LEU A 68 -5.16 -18.26 -28.14
CA LEU A 68 -4.61 -18.72 -29.42
C LEU A 68 -5.61 -18.60 -30.58
N SER A 69 -6.91 -18.78 -30.33
CA SER A 69 -7.94 -18.61 -31.35
C SER A 69 -8.24 -17.14 -31.64
N GLY A 70 -7.97 -16.24 -30.68
CA GLY A 70 -8.37 -14.83 -30.75
C GLY A 70 -9.87 -14.62 -30.52
N ASP A 71 -10.62 -15.69 -30.21
CA ASP A 71 -12.03 -15.62 -29.86
C ASP A 71 -12.18 -15.32 -28.37
N LYS A 72 -13.21 -14.55 -28.02
CA LYS A 72 -13.65 -14.37 -26.64
C LYS A 72 -14.88 -15.21 -26.36
N ASP A 73 -15.00 -15.69 -25.14
CA ASP A 73 -16.27 -16.27 -24.69
C ASP A 73 -17.36 -15.20 -24.71
N GLN A 74 -18.53 -15.52 -25.27
CA GLN A 74 -19.62 -14.54 -25.37
C GLN A 74 -20.24 -14.21 -24.02
N ALA A 75 -20.18 -15.14 -23.06
CA ALA A 75 -20.68 -14.94 -21.72
C ALA A 75 -19.60 -14.41 -20.75
N GLU A 76 -18.33 -14.35 -21.20
CA GLU A 76 -17.16 -13.92 -20.44
C GLU A 76 -17.05 -14.68 -19.09
N ASN A 77 -17.38 -15.98 -19.12
CA ASN A 77 -17.53 -16.84 -17.94
C ASN A 77 -16.24 -17.54 -17.49
N PHE A 78 -15.06 -17.14 -17.97
CA PHE A 78 -13.83 -17.68 -17.40
C PHE A 78 -12.77 -16.59 -17.24
N ALA A 79 -12.09 -16.62 -16.10
CA ALA A 79 -11.07 -15.64 -15.76
C ALA A 79 -9.71 -16.02 -16.34
N HIS A 80 -8.98 -15.03 -16.84
CA HIS A 80 -7.58 -15.19 -17.21
C HIS A 80 -6.70 -15.07 -15.95
N LEU A 81 -6.53 -16.18 -15.23
CA LEU A 81 -5.70 -16.23 -14.02
C LEU A 81 -4.29 -16.78 -14.36
N PRO A 82 -3.22 -16.01 -14.11
CA PRO A 82 -1.85 -16.48 -14.30
C PRO A 82 -1.52 -17.72 -13.46
N VAL A 83 -0.71 -18.62 -14.01
CA VAL A 83 -0.11 -19.76 -13.30
C VAL A 83 1.41 -19.61 -13.34
N SER A 84 2.08 -19.88 -12.23
CA SER A 84 3.54 -19.81 -12.12
C SER A 84 4.10 -21.02 -11.39
N ILE A 85 5.37 -21.34 -11.66
CA ILE A 85 6.14 -22.31 -10.88
C ILE A 85 6.68 -21.57 -9.66
N VAL A 86 6.22 -21.95 -8.46
CA VAL A 86 6.64 -21.30 -7.20
C VAL A 86 7.77 -22.05 -6.51
N ASN A 87 7.93 -23.35 -6.79
CA ASN A 87 9.02 -24.16 -6.27
C ASN A 87 9.30 -25.36 -7.19
N VAL A 88 10.44 -26.03 -7.01
CA VAL A 88 10.76 -27.31 -7.66
C VAL A 88 11.13 -28.29 -6.56
N THR A 89 10.29 -29.30 -6.35
CA THR A 89 10.51 -30.35 -5.33
C THR A 89 10.80 -31.66 -6.05
N GLU A 90 11.94 -32.28 -5.77
CA GLU A 90 12.34 -33.56 -6.39
C GLU A 90 12.29 -33.56 -7.93
N GLY A 91 12.62 -32.42 -8.55
CA GLY A 91 12.57 -32.25 -10.01
C GLY A 91 11.17 -32.05 -10.58
N GLN A 92 10.13 -32.03 -9.76
CA GLN A 92 8.76 -31.72 -10.16
C GLN A 92 8.43 -30.25 -9.85
N PRO A 93 7.89 -29.49 -10.81
CA PRO A 93 7.45 -28.12 -10.56
C PRO A 93 6.21 -28.10 -9.68
N VAL A 94 6.25 -27.29 -8.62
CA VAL A 94 5.08 -26.94 -7.82
C VAL A 94 4.45 -25.71 -8.46
N LEU A 95 3.24 -25.89 -8.99
CA LEU A 95 2.46 -24.84 -9.62
C LEU A 95 1.63 -24.09 -8.59
N ALA A 96 1.52 -22.78 -8.77
CA ALA A 96 0.56 -21.93 -8.07
C ALA A 96 -0.21 -21.08 -9.06
N GLN A 97 -1.49 -20.85 -8.79
CA GLN A 97 -2.31 -19.90 -9.54
C GLN A 97 -2.42 -18.59 -8.78
N TRP A 98 -2.38 -17.48 -9.51
CA TRP A 98 -2.68 -16.17 -8.98
C TRP A 98 -4.19 -16.03 -8.78
N ASN A 99 -4.61 -15.91 -7.53
CA ASN A 99 -6.00 -15.66 -7.16
C ASN A 99 -6.10 -14.28 -6.52
N TYR A 100 -7.19 -13.57 -6.81
CA TYR A 100 -7.43 -12.24 -6.29
C TYR A 100 -8.90 -12.03 -5.90
N ARG A 101 -9.12 -11.02 -5.06
CA ARG A 101 -10.44 -10.52 -4.67
C ARG A 101 -10.38 -9.01 -4.44
N ILE A 102 -11.50 -8.33 -4.63
CA ILE A 102 -11.63 -6.91 -4.31
C ILE A 102 -12.30 -6.80 -2.95
N LEU A 103 -11.68 -6.04 -2.05
CA LEU A 103 -12.17 -5.81 -0.69
C LEU A 103 -12.21 -4.31 -0.42
N CYS A 104 -13.02 -3.91 0.56
CA CYS A 104 -13.03 -2.56 1.08
C CYS A 104 -12.89 -2.60 2.60
N HIS A 105 -12.02 -1.76 3.15
CA HIS A 105 -11.72 -1.70 4.58
C HIS A 105 -11.99 -0.31 5.15
N PRO A 106 -12.69 -0.17 6.28
CA PRO A 106 -12.87 1.11 6.94
C PRO A 106 -11.54 1.59 7.52
N VAL A 107 -11.09 2.77 7.10
CA VAL A 107 -9.83 3.36 7.58
C VAL A 107 -10.10 4.56 8.48
N GLN A 108 -9.21 4.80 9.43
CA GLN A 108 -9.28 5.93 10.37
C GLN A 108 -8.23 6.99 10.01
N GLY A 109 -8.59 8.26 10.25
CA GLY A 109 -7.71 9.43 10.05
C GLY A 109 -8.15 10.34 8.91
N SER A 110 -7.76 11.61 9.01
CA SER A 110 -7.81 12.53 7.86
C SER A 110 -6.73 12.12 6.86
N LEU A 111 -7.03 12.15 5.56
CA LEU A 111 -6.07 11.89 4.48
C LEU A 111 -4.89 12.88 4.58
N PRO A 112 -3.65 12.37 4.71
CA PRO A 112 -2.66 12.88 3.75
C PRO A 112 -1.76 11.80 3.12
N LEU A 113 -1.75 10.53 3.55
CA LEU A 113 -0.82 9.54 3.01
C LEU A 113 -1.41 8.12 2.86
N LEU A 114 -1.41 7.62 1.62
CA LEU A 114 -1.89 6.28 1.25
C LEU A 114 -1.24 5.15 2.06
N ASP A 115 0.06 5.29 2.37
CA ASP A 115 0.81 4.33 3.18
C ASP A 115 0.23 4.14 4.58
N GLN A 116 -0.21 5.23 5.22
CA GLN A 116 -0.80 5.16 6.55
C GLN A 116 -2.16 4.47 6.54
N LEU A 117 -2.90 4.59 5.44
CA LEU A 117 -4.18 3.91 5.29
C LEU A 117 -3.97 2.42 5.02
N MET A 118 -3.07 2.06 4.12
CA MET A 118 -2.75 0.67 3.81
C MET A 118 -2.18 -0.08 5.03
N ASN A 119 -1.35 0.59 5.85
CA ASN A 119 -0.82 0.00 7.09
C ASN A 119 -1.91 -0.36 8.13
N GLN A 120 -3.14 0.15 7.99
CA GLN A 120 -4.28 -0.23 8.85
C GLN A 120 -5.01 -1.47 8.32
N VAL A 121 -4.81 -1.82 7.05
CA VAL A 121 -5.50 -2.93 6.40
C VAL A 121 -4.80 -4.24 6.76
N PRO A 122 -5.49 -5.17 7.44
CA PRO A 122 -4.93 -6.47 7.73
C PRO A 122 -4.83 -7.31 6.45
N GLY A 123 -3.79 -8.14 6.37
CA GLY A 123 -3.69 -9.20 5.37
C GLY A 123 -4.63 -10.36 5.66
N THR A 124 -4.31 -11.53 5.11
CA THR A 124 -5.20 -12.71 5.19
C THR A 124 -5.24 -13.39 6.57
N ASP A 125 -4.36 -13.01 7.50
CA ASP A 125 -4.43 -13.40 8.92
C ASP A 125 -5.40 -12.52 9.72
N ASN A 126 -6.01 -11.52 9.06
CA ASN A 126 -7.02 -10.63 9.63
C ASN A 126 -6.49 -9.83 10.85
N TYR A 127 -7.38 -9.22 11.64
CA TYR A 127 -7.03 -8.35 12.76
C TYR A 127 -6.18 -8.99 13.88
N LEU A 128 -6.09 -10.32 13.94
CA LEU A 128 -5.27 -11.04 14.93
C LEU A 128 -3.85 -11.32 14.43
N GLY A 129 -3.55 -10.99 13.18
CA GLY A 129 -2.22 -11.19 12.61
C GLY A 129 -1.18 -10.36 13.35
N ASP A 130 -0.19 -11.05 13.91
CA ASP A 130 0.99 -10.45 14.52
C ASP A 130 2.20 -11.24 14.03
N ILE A 131 2.84 -10.72 12.98
CA ILE A 131 3.99 -11.37 12.33
C ILE A 131 5.13 -10.37 12.35
N GLU A 132 6.27 -10.81 12.86
CA GLU A 132 7.52 -10.08 12.77
C GLU A 132 8.37 -10.63 11.62
N ASP A 133 8.96 -9.75 10.83
CA ASP A 133 9.90 -10.15 9.77
C ASP A 133 11.34 -10.04 10.27
N THR A 134 11.97 -11.20 10.51
CA THR A 134 13.36 -11.33 10.96
C THR A 134 14.26 -12.03 9.95
N ALA A 135 13.75 -12.34 8.75
CA ALA A 135 14.50 -13.19 7.83
C ALA A 135 15.78 -12.51 7.31
N LEU A 136 16.77 -13.34 6.99
CA LEU A 136 18.16 -12.94 6.72
C LEU A 136 18.82 -12.24 7.93
N GLY A 137 18.47 -12.64 9.15
CA GLY A 137 19.00 -12.09 10.39
C GLY A 137 18.67 -10.60 10.64
N ARG A 138 17.73 -10.02 9.89
CA ARG A 138 17.42 -8.58 9.93
C ARG A 138 15.98 -8.33 10.34
N THR A 139 15.79 -7.83 11.55
CA THR A 139 14.49 -7.37 12.04
C THR A 139 14.03 -6.13 11.29
N LYS A 140 12.76 -6.10 10.89
CA LYS A 140 12.12 -4.95 10.23
C LYS A 140 11.39 -4.07 11.23
N PHE A 141 11.57 -2.77 11.11
CA PHE A 141 10.98 -1.75 11.96
C PHE A 141 10.09 -0.81 11.15
N VAL A 142 9.32 0.00 11.86
CA VAL A 142 8.47 1.02 11.25
C VAL A 142 9.37 2.16 10.75
N PRO A 143 9.18 2.64 9.50
CA PRO A 143 9.90 3.82 9.03
C PRO A 143 9.70 5.02 9.95
N GLY A 144 10.79 5.65 10.39
CA GLY A 144 10.77 6.78 11.32
C GLY A 144 10.67 6.41 12.81
N ASP A 145 10.49 5.13 13.15
CA ASP A 145 10.49 4.65 14.54
C ASP A 145 11.32 3.35 14.65
N PRO A 146 12.63 3.45 14.95
CA PRO A 146 13.51 2.29 15.03
C PRO A 146 13.27 1.42 16.28
N THR A 147 12.40 1.85 17.20
CA THR A 147 12.08 1.09 18.43
C THR A 147 10.88 0.18 18.23
N ARG A 148 10.02 0.52 17.25
CA ARG A 148 8.79 -0.22 16.97
C ARG A 148 9.00 -1.20 15.83
N LYS A 149 8.98 -2.49 16.17
CA LYS A 149 8.98 -3.57 15.17
C LYS A 149 7.75 -3.43 14.27
N LEU A 150 7.94 -3.77 12.99
CA LEU A 150 6.89 -3.71 12.00
C LEU A 150 6.06 -4.99 12.05
N ASN A 151 4.77 -4.88 12.35
CA ASN A 151 3.83 -5.99 12.17
C ASN A 151 3.59 -6.18 10.67
N THR A 152 4.17 -7.23 10.11
CA THR A 152 4.11 -7.52 8.68
C THR A 152 2.86 -8.26 8.27
N ALA A 153 1.97 -8.63 9.20
CA ALA A 153 0.64 -9.17 8.87
C ALA A 153 -0.30 -8.11 8.27
N TYR A 154 0.05 -6.83 8.35
CA TYR A 154 -0.67 -5.71 7.76
C TYR A 154 0.00 -5.24 6.48
N TYR A 155 -0.77 -4.66 5.57
CA TYR A 155 -0.25 -4.23 4.27
C TYR A 155 0.68 -3.04 4.40
N HIS A 156 1.94 -3.25 4.02
CA HIS A 156 2.96 -2.22 4.03
C HIS A 156 3.89 -2.41 2.82
N ARG A 157 4.55 -1.33 2.42
CA ARG A 157 5.59 -1.37 1.39
C ARG A 157 6.91 -0.80 1.87
N TRP A 158 6.87 0.13 2.83
CA TRP A 158 8.05 0.68 3.48
C TRP A 158 8.37 -0.04 4.78
N TYR A 159 9.65 -0.26 5.03
CA TYR A 159 10.16 -0.76 6.30
C TYR A 159 11.53 -0.15 6.56
N SER A 160 11.91 -0.02 7.83
CA SER A 160 13.27 0.31 8.21
C SER A 160 14.01 -0.93 8.69
N ILE A 161 15.33 -0.91 8.57
CA ILE A 161 16.24 -1.91 9.11
C ILE A 161 17.18 -1.23 10.11
N GLY A 162 17.54 -1.95 11.17
CA GLY A 162 18.41 -1.41 12.22
C GLY A 162 19.85 -1.13 11.78
N GLN A 163 20.26 -1.65 10.62
CA GLN A 163 21.57 -1.44 10.01
C GLN A 163 21.38 -0.85 8.62
N LYS A 164 22.09 0.22 8.27
CA LYS A 164 22.13 0.75 6.90
C LYS A 164 22.54 -0.38 5.95
N ASP A 165 21.86 -0.49 4.82
CA ASP A 165 22.24 -1.48 3.80
C ASP A 165 23.55 -1.09 3.09
N ALA A 166 23.98 -1.91 2.13
CA ALA A 166 25.20 -1.69 1.36
C ALA A 166 25.19 -0.37 0.55
N MET A 167 24.04 0.32 0.47
CA MET A 167 23.88 1.62 -0.18
C MET A 167 23.75 2.76 0.84
N GLY A 168 23.91 2.49 2.13
CA GLY A 168 23.77 3.50 3.20
C GLY A 168 22.33 3.82 3.58
N GLU A 169 21.32 3.13 3.01
CA GLU A 169 19.90 3.38 3.29
C GLU A 169 19.40 2.53 4.45
N SER A 170 18.68 3.16 5.39
CA SER A 170 18.02 2.46 6.51
C SER A 170 16.53 2.23 6.27
N ILE A 171 15.94 2.89 5.29
CA ILE A 171 14.54 2.78 4.89
C ILE A 171 14.50 2.10 3.53
N ASN A 172 13.79 0.99 3.45
CA ASN A 172 13.74 0.14 2.29
C ASN A 172 12.29 -0.03 1.81
N HIS A 173 12.15 -0.39 0.53
CA HIS A 173 10.88 -0.58 -0.14
C HIS A 173 10.70 -2.04 -0.59
N ARG A 174 9.53 -2.63 -0.36
CA ARG A 174 9.18 -3.97 -0.84
C ARG A 174 8.82 -3.92 -2.32
N GLY A 175 9.08 -5.00 -3.04
CA GLY A 175 8.59 -5.15 -4.41
C GLY A 175 9.47 -4.57 -5.50
N PHE A 176 10.63 -3.94 -5.19
CA PHE A 176 11.74 -3.43 -6.05
C PHE A 176 11.43 -3.04 -7.53
N ALA A 177 10.79 -3.93 -8.29
CA ALA A 177 10.19 -3.73 -9.60
C ALA A 177 8.88 -2.92 -9.60
N ASP A 178 8.12 -2.86 -8.50
CA ASP A 178 6.87 -2.07 -8.41
C ASP A 178 6.77 -1.30 -7.08
N ARG A 179 6.69 0.03 -7.19
CA ARG A 179 6.57 0.93 -6.04
C ARG A 179 5.16 1.02 -5.46
N ASN A 180 4.14 0.58 -6.19
CA ASN A 180 2.73 0.68 -5.80
C ASN A 180 2.21 -0.59 -5.12
N LEU A 181 3.01 -1.65 -5.06
CA LEU A 181 2.64 -2.94 -4.51
C LEU A 181 2.80 -2.98 -2.99
N PHE A 182 1.70 -3.19 -2.27
CA PHE A 182 1.72 -3.43 -0.83
C PHE A 182 1.79 -4.93 -0.54
N VAL A 183 2.47 -5.30 0.54
CA VAL A 183 2.69 -6.71 0.90
C VAL A 183 2.30 -6.93 2.36
N ALA A 184 1.66 -8.06 2.63
CA ALA A 184 1.42 -8.57 3.98
C ALA A 184 1.88 -10.03 4.06
N GLN A 185 2.52 -10.42 5.16
CA GLN A 185 2.80 -11.81 5.47
C GLN A 185 1.56 -12.51 6.01
N THR A 186 1.53 -13.83 5.86
CA THR A 186 0.41 -14.66 6.32
C THR A 186 0.91 -16.02 6.79
N THR A 187 0.15 -16.63 7.71
CA THR A 187 0.34 -18.01 8.15
C THR A 187 -0.54 -19.01 7.37
N GLN A 188 -1.44 -18.53 6.51
CA GLN A 188 -2.40 -19.34 5.76
C GLN A 188 -1.72 -20.33 4.81
N GLU A 189 -1.88 -21.63 5.04
CA GLU A 189 -1.23 -22.70 4.26
C GLU A 189 -1.64 -22.73 2.77
N ARG A 190 -2.85 -22.24 2.46
CA ARG A 190 -3.33 -22.12 1.07
C ARG A 190 -2.49 -21.18 0.20
N VAL A 191 -1.76 -20.24 0.84
CA VAL A 191 -0.86 -19.32 0.15
C VAL A 191 0.48 -20.02 -0.08
N ALA A 192 0.95 -19.96 -1.32
CA ALA A 192 2.18 -20.58 -1.74
C ALA A 192 3.37 -20.01 -0.94
N PRO A 193 4.22 -20.88 -0.35
CA PRO A 193 5.43 -20.42 0.31
C PRO A 193 6.48 -20.02 -0.72
N VAL A 194 7.19 -18.94 -0.43
CA VAL A 194 8.44 -18.54 -1.07
C VAL A 194 9.56 -18.86 -0.08
N SER A 195 10.52 -19.69 -0.50
CA SER A 195 11.63 -20.10 0.35
C SER A 195 12.98 -19.76 -0.28
N VAL A 196 13.94 -19.38 0.55
CA VAL A 196 15.34 -19.21 0.14
C VAL A 196 16.24 -19.91 1.16
N GLU A 197 17.23 -20.64 0.67
CA GLU A 197 18.30 -21.19 1.49
C GLU A 197 19.49 -20.24 1.41
N THR A 198 19.99 -19.81 2.57
CA THR A 198 21.20 -19.00 2.68
C THR A 198 22.20 -19.73 3.54
N CYS A 199 23.44 -19.80 3.07
CA CYS A 199 24.50 -20.45 3.81
C CYS A 199 25.58 -19.45 4.17
N GLU A 200 25.94 -19.41 5.44
CA GLU A 200 27.01 -18.58 5.97
C GLU A 200 28.19 -19.43 6.44
N GLY A 201 29.38 -18.85 6.42
CA GLY A 201 30.62 -19.49 6.80
C GLY A 201 31.26 -20.33 5.69
N TRP A 202 32.60 -20.29 5.65
CA TRP A 202 33.38 -21.11 4.73
C TRP A 202 33.61 -22.52 5.27
N ASN A 203 33.68 -22.71 6.60
CA ASN A 203 33.74 -24.03 7.25
C ASN A 203 33.54 -23.91 8.79
N PRO A 204 32.54 -24.56 9.41
CA PRO A 204 31.43 -25.27 8.78
C PRO A 204 30.49 -24.29 8.06
N ARG A 205 29.99 -24.72 6.91
CA ARG A 205 28.95 -23.99 6.18
C ARG A 205 27.61 -24.26 6.88
N VAL A 206 27.05 -23.25 7.53
CA VAL A 206 25.75 -23.34 8.20
C VAL A 206 24.70 -22.78 7.24
N CYS A 207 23.79 -23.63 6.79
CA CYS A 207 22.70 -23.25 5.91
C CYS A 207 21.41 -23.10 6.71
N GLU A 208 20.73 -21.96 6.54
CA GLU A 208 19.41 -21.68 7.09
C GLU A 208 18.41 -21.49 5.94
N THR A 209 17.22 -22.08 6.08
CA THR A 209 16.13 -21.90 5.11
C THR A 209 15.11 -20.93 5.67
N TYR A 210 14.88 -19.83 4.97
CA TYR A 210 13.83 -18.88 5.27
C TYR A 210 12.60 -19.17 4.41
N VAL A 211 11.44 -19.33 5.03
CA VAL A 211 10.16 -19.56 4.34
C VAL A 211 9.20 -18.44 4.69
N ARG A 212 8.54 -17.88 3.68
CA ARG A 212 7.52 -16.84 3.86
C ARG A 212 6.31 -17.12 2.98
N ARG A 213 5.13 -16.77 3.46
CA ARG A 213 3.92 -16.66 2.65
C ARG A 213 3.47 -15.21 2.66
N VAL A 214 3.09 -14.70 1.50
CA VAL A 214 2.76 -13.29 1.31
C VAL A 214 1.52 -13.13 0.46
N THR A 215 0.73 -12.12 0.81
CA THR A 215 -0.34 -11.59 -0.02
C THR A 215 0.01 -10.18 -0.43
N TYR A 216 -0.55 -9.75 -1.55
CA TYR A 216 -0.27 -8.48 -2.17
C TYR A 216 -1.55 -7.65 -2.23
N ALA A 217 -1.43 -6.33 -2.08
CA ALA A 217 -2.55 -5.43 -2.26
C ALA A 217 -2.21 -4.27 -3.19
N ILE A 218 -3.17 -3.92 -4.05
CA ILE A 218 -3.14 -2.75 -4.90
C ILE A 218 -4.35 -1.88 -4.54
N PRO A 219 -4.13 -0.67 -4.00
CA PRO A 219 -5.24 0.23 -3.67
C PRO A 219 -5.91 0.73 -4.96
N LEU A 220 -7.24 0.70 -4.99
CA LEU A 220 -8.04 1.02 -6.17
C LEU A 220 -8.79 2.35 -6.01
N GLU A 221 -9.44 2.55 -4.87
CA GLU A 221 -10.20 3.77 -4.61
C GLU A 221 -10.49 3.97 -3.13
N ILE A 222 -10.77 5.21 -2.74
CA ILE A 222 -11.37 5.53 -1.44
C ILE A 222 -12.83 5.92 -1.68
N VAL A 223 -13.75 5.21 -1.04
CA VAL A 223 -15.19 5.47 -1.11
C VAL A 223 -15.65 6.07 0.21
N ARG A 224 -16.28 7.23 0.15
CA ARG A 224 -17.02 7.78 1.28
C ARG A 224 -18.46 7.31 1.18
N LEU A 225 -18.87 6.50 2.16
CA LEU A 225 -20.27 6.15 2.28
C LEU A 225 -21.09 7.39 2.63
N THR A 226 -22.36 7.35 2.26
CA THR A 226 -23.34 8.38 2.60
C THR A 226 -24.61 7.67 3.07
N PRO A 227 -25.44 8.30 3.92
CA PRO A 227 -26.70 7.70 4.33
C PRO A 227 -27.69 7.53 3.16
N LEU A 228 -27.44 8.18 2.00
CA LEU A 228 -28.29 8.12 0.82
C LEU A 228 -28.48 6.70 0.28
N SER A 229 -27.50 5.80 0.47
CA SER A 229 -27.63 4.42 0.03
C SER A 229 -28.69 3.62 0.76
N SER A 230 -29.10 4.07 1.95
CA SER A 230 -30.14 3.43 2.77
C SER A 230 -31.34 4.34 3.04
N TRP A 231 -31.30 5.58 2.53
CA TRP A 231 -32.33 6.57 2.78
C TRP A 231 -33.59 6.26 1.97
N ASN A 232 -34.60 5.73 2.66
CA ASN A 232 -35.88 5.31 2.08
C ASN A 232 -37.05 6.12 2.67
N PRO A 233 -37.21 7.40 2.30
CA PRO A 233 -38.25 8.26 2.87
C PRO A 233 -39.68 7.87 2.45
N TYR A 234 -39.82 7.06 1.40
CA TYR A 234 -41.10 6.60 0.88
C TYR A 234 -41.51 5.20 1.38
N ASP A 235 -40.71 4.58 2.27
CA ASP A 235 -40.92 3.21 2.76
C ASP A 235 -41.16 2.22 1.60
N LEU A 236 -40.34 2.32 0.55
CA LEU A 236 -40.37 1.39 -0.57
C LEU A 236 -39.97 0.00 -0.09
N GLU A 237 -40.73 -1.01 -0.50
CA GLU A 237 -40.50 -2.40 -0.10
C GLU A 237 -39.23 -2.95 -0.77
N TYR A 238 -38.35 -3.60 -0.01
CA TYR A 238 -37.21 -4.35 -0.53
C TYR A 238 -37.52 -5.84 -0.57
N LYS A 239 -37.56 -6.42 -1.77
CA LYS A 239 -37.96 -7.81 -2.02
C LYS A 239 -36.79 -8.77 -2.18
N GLY A 240 -35.63 -8.42 -1.64
CA GLY A 240 -34.45 -9.27 -1.63
C GLY A 240 -33.83 -9.47 -3.02
N GLN A 241 -33.46 -10.72 -3.30
CA GLN A 241 -32.71 -11.04 -4.51
C GLN A 241 -33.63 -11.16 -5.73
N SER A 242 -33.29 -10.55 -6.88
CA SER A 242 -34.13 -10.50 -8.08
C SER A 242 -34.47 -11.86 -8.68
N TRP A 243 -33.71 -12.92 -8.37
CA TRP A 243 -33.99 -14.29 -8.81
C TRP A 243 -34.94 -15.06 -7.88
N THR A 244 -35.24 -14.54 -6.69
CA THR A 244 -36.24 -15.13 -5.78
C THR A 244 -37.64 -14.86 -6.27
N THR A 245 -38.61 -15.69 -5.85
CA THR A 245 -40.03 -15.51 -6.21
C THR A 245 -40.53 -14.10 -5.88
N GLU A 246 -40.14 -13.56 -4.73
CA GLU A 246 -40.51 -12.20 -4.31
C GLU A 246 -39.80 -11.13 -5.14
N GLY A 247 -38.49 -11.27 -5.35
CA GLY A 247 -37.69 -10.30 -6.13
C GLY A 247 -38.09 -10.22 -7.60
N GLN A 248 -38.55 -11.32 -8.20
CA GLN A 248 -39.08 -11.34 -9.57
C GLN A 248 -40.38 -10.53 -9.71
N THR A 249 -41.15 -10.34 -8.63
CA THR A 249 -42.39 -9.55 -8.68
C THR A 249 -42.17 -8.07 -8.97
N VAL A 250 -40.94 -7.56 -8.76
CA VAL A 250 -40.58 -6.16 -8.97
C VAL A 250 -40.74 -5.75 -10.44
N THR A 251 -40.32 -6.62 -11.36
CA THR A 251 -40.36 -6.41 -12.82
C THR A 251 -41.44 -7.24 -13.54
N ALA A 252 -42.17 -8.09 -12.80
CA ALA A 252 -43.24 -8.93 -13.34
C ALA A 252 -44.33 -8.11 -14.06
N GLY A 253 -44.94 -8.70 -15.09
CA GLY A 253 -46.03 -8.06 -15.84
C GLY A 253 -45.58 -6.92 -16.77
N GLY A 254 -44.29 -6.88 -17.14
CA GLY A 254 -43.75 -5.86 -18.06
C GLY A 254 -43.38 -4.54 -17.38
N ARG A 255 -43.26 -4.52 -16.05
CA ARG A 255 -42.82 -3.35 -15.28
C ARG A 255 -41.37 -3.01 -15.62
N ASN A 256 -41.15 -1.78 -16.06
CA ASN A 256 -39.86 -1.31 -16.59
C ASN A 256 -39.37 -0.01 -15.93
N GLY A 257 -40.07 0.45 -14.88
CA GLY A 257 -39.76 1.70 -14.18
C GLY A 257 -40.47 2.92 -14.76
N GLY A 258 -41.53 2.73 -15.55
CA GLY A 258 -42.32 3.83 -16.09
C GLY A 258 -43.10 4.62 -15.02
N SER A 259 -43.72 5.74 -15.43
CA SER A 259 -44.39 6.69 -14.52
C SER A 259 -45.82 6.32 -14.12
N ASN A 260 -46.37 5.22 -14.62
CA ASN A 260 -47.74 4.78 -14.35
C ASN A 260 -47.76 3.53 -13.48
N VAL A 261 -48.84 3.32 -12.72
CA VAL A 261 -48.98 2.18 -11.78
C VAL A 261 -48.72 0.82 -12.42
N SER A 262 -49.05 0.62 -13.70
CA SER A 262 -48.82 -0.64 -14.42
C SER A 262 -47.39 -0.84 -14.93
N THR A 263 -46.61 0.24 -15.09
CA THR A 263 -45.26 0.22 -15.67
C THR A 263 -44.16 0.50 -14.65
N SER A 264 -44.49 1.13 -13.51
CA SER A 264 -43.58 1.34 -12.37
C SER A 264 -43.14 0.02 -11.76
N PHE A 265 -41.95 -0.03 -11.15
CA PHE A 265 -41.50 -1.21 -10.42
C PHE A 265 -42.36 -1.45 -9.17
N ASN A 266 -42.57 -2.71 -8.81
CA ASN A 266 -43.35 -3.08 -7.63
C ASN A 266 -42.44 -3.29 -6.41
N GLY A 267 -41.99 -2.19 -5.80
CA GLY A 267 -40.92 -2.17 -4.81
C GLY A 267 -39.53 -2.20 -5.45
N THR A 268 -38.54 -2.64 -4.70
CA THR A 268 -37.12 -2.68 -5.07
C THR A 268 -36.52 -4.07 -4.85
N ASN A 269 -35.43 -4.39 -5.54
CA ASN A 269 -34.60 -5.59 -5.30
C ASN A 269 -33.12 -5.24 -5.55
N HIS A 270 -32.18 -6.19 -5.37
CA HIS A 270 -30.76 -5.89 -5.53
C HIS A 270 -30.38 -5.34 -6.93
N ARG A 271 -31.11 -5.69 -8.01
CA ARG A 271 -30.85 -5.17 -9.37
C ARG A 271 -31.55 -3.84 -9.66
N THR A 272 -32.65 -3.58 -8.96
CA THR A 272 -33.52 -2.41 -9.16
C THR A 272 -33.60 -1.62 -7.86
N TYR A 273 -32.45 -1.11 -7.44
CA TYR A 273 -32.25 -0.47 -6.14
C TYR A 273 -32.35 1.06 -6.25
N PHE A 274 -33.59 1.55 -6.30
CA PHE A 274 -33.91 2.98 -6.41
C PHE A 274 -34.71 3.44 -5.19
N LEU A 275 -34.12 4.28 -4.33
CA LEU A 275 -34.76 4.78 -3.11
C LEU A 275 -34.76 6.31 -3.02
N THR A 276 -33.76 6.97 -3.61
CA THR A 276 -33.52 8.40 -3.42
C THR A 276 -34.57 9.20 -4.18
N PRO A 277 -35.36 10.07 -3.53
CA PRO A 277 -36.34 10.90 -4.22
C PRO A 277 -35.70 11.78 -5.29
N VAL A 278 -36.34 11.92 -6.45
CA VAL A 278 -35.80 12.72 -7.56
C VAL A 278 -35.71 14.20 -7.21
N GLU A 279 -36.62 14.69 -6.37
CA GLU A 279 -36.65 16.08 -5.91
C GLU A 279 -35.49 16.43 -4.96
N PHE A 280 -34.76 15.44 -4.46
CA PHE A 280 -33.53 15.67 -3.71
C PHE A 280 -32.44 16.28 -4.58
N TYR A 281 -32.46 15.99 -5.88
CA TYR A 281 -31.51 16.49 -6.86
C TYR A 281 -32.09 17.63 -7.69
N LYS A 282 -31.29 18.66 -7.95
CA LYS A 282 -31.67 19.87 -8.69
C LYS A 282 -31.50 19.75 -10.21
N GLY A 283 -30.85 18.68 -10.69
CA GLY A 283 -30.56 18.43 -12.09
C GLY A 283 -30.14 16.98 -12.36
N GLY A 284 -29.85 16.67 -13.63
CA GLY A 284 -29.27 15.39 -14.03
C GLY A 284 -27.79 15.28 -13.65
N GLU A 285 -27.21 14.09 -13.80
CA GLU A 285 -25.77 13.89 -13.57
C GLU A 285 -24.92 14.67 -14.58
N HIS A 286 -23.86 15.30 -14.07
CA HIS A 286 -22.77 15.80 -14.89
C HIS A 286 -21.75 14.67 -15.09
N ASN A 287 -21.46 14.31 -16.35
CA ASN A 287 -20.55 13.22 -16.76
C ASN A 287 -20.94 11.82 -16.23
N PRO A 288 -22.02 11.21 -16.74
CA PRO A 288 -22.34 9.82 -16.42
C PRO A 288 -21.21 8.89 -16.91
N ASP A 289 -20.64 8.09 -16.02
CA ASP A 289 -19.72 7.01 -16.40
C ASP A 289 -20.53 5.86 -17.04
N PRO A 290 -20.05 5.16 -18.07
CA PRO A 290 -20.73 3.97 -18.60
C PRO A 290 -21.01 2.88 -17.57
N ALA A 291 -20.30 2.86 -16.44
CA ALA A 291 -20.55 1.99 -15.30
C ALA A 291 -21.67 2.51 -14.37
N ASP A 292 -21.97 3.80 -14.39
CA ASP A 292 -23.13 4.40 -13.71
C ASP A 292 -24.36 4.08 -14.57
N THR A 293 -25.18 3.13 -14.13
CA THR A 293 -26.24 2.52 -14.96
C THR A 293 -27.49 3.40 -15.07
N VAL A 294 -27.31 4.72 -15.19
CA VAL A 294 -28.32 5.71 -14.86
C VAL A 294 -29.45 5.70 -15.88
N ARG A 295 -30.50 4.95 -15.57
CA ARG A 295 -31.83 5.32 -16.05
C ARG A 295 -32.21 6.59 -15.28
N GLY A 296 -32.52 7.66 -16.00
CA GLY A 296 -33.16 8.82 -15.39
C GLY A 296 -34.39 8.40 -14.56
N ALA A 297 -34.83 9.29 -13.65
CA ALA A 297 -35.98 9.12 -12.75
C ALA A 297 -36.92 7.94 -13.09
N VAL A 298 -36.97 6.93 -12.22
CA VAL A 298 -37.83 5.76 -12.40
C VAL A 298 -39.01 5.79 -11.43
N GLY A 299 -40.14 5.26 -11.87
CA GLY A 299 -41.31 5.05 -11.02
C GLY A 299 -41.21 3.76 -10.23
N VAL A 300 -41.35 3.85 -8.90
CA VAL A 300 -41.45 2.70 -7.99
C VAL A 300 -42.73 2.82 -7.17
N LEU A 301 -43.45 1.71 -7.00
CA LEU A 301 -44.63 1.64 -6.14
C LEU A 301 -44.20 1.55 -4.68
N ASP A 302 -44.78 2.40 -3.84
CA ASP A 302 -44.74 2.22 -2.39
C ASP A 302 -45.66 1.08 -1.93
N ARG A 303 -45.66 0.76 -0.63
CA ARG A 303 -46.51 -0.29 -0.06
C ARG A 303 -48.01 -0.05 -0.24
N ASN A 304 -48.42 1.19 -0.49
CA ASN A 304 -49.80 1.58 -0.73
C ASN A 304 -50.18 1.55 -2.22
N GLY A 305 -49.23 1.20 -3.10
CA GLY A 305 -49.42 1.17 -4.54
C GLY A 305 -49.38 2.54 -5.21
N ALA A 306 -48.91 3.59 -4.52
CA ALA A 306 -48.70 4.90 -5.13
C ALA A 306 -47.34 4.96 -5.82
N VAL A 307 -47.31 5.60 -7.00
CA VAL A 307 -46.06 5.78 -7.76
C VAL A 307 -45.21 6.87 -7.11
N LYS A 308 -43.96 6.55 -6.84
CA LYS A 308 -42.91 7.47 -6.38
C LYS A 308 -41.83 7.58 -7.43
N GLN A 309 -41.40 8.80 -7.70
CA GLN A 309 -40.30 9.06 -8.62
C GLN A 309 -39.00 9.04 -7.82
N VAL A 310 -38.12 8.10 -8.16
CA VAL A 310 -36.85 7.89 -7.46
C VAL A 310 -35.70 7.76 -8.44
N SER A 311 -34.50 8.03 -7.95
CA SER A 311 -33.23 7.85 -8.64
C SER A 311 -32.42 6.75 -7.94
N GLU A 312 -31.35 6.31 -8.59
CA GLU A 312 -30.46 5.26 -8.08
C GLU A 312 -29.83 5.70 -6.76
N SER A 313 -29.89 4.82 -5.76
CA SER A 313 -29.28 5.06 -4.44
C SER A 313 -27.87 4.48 -4.33
N GLY A 314 -27.29 4.06 -5.45
CA GLY A 314 -25.95 3.49 -5.52
C GLY A 314 -24.84 4.49 -5.21
N VAL A 315 -23.63 3.95 -5.08
CA VAL A 315 -22.40 4.75 -4.94
C VAL A 315 -22.02 5.29 -6.32
N ARG A 316 -21.84 6.62 -6.42
CA ARG A 316 -21.49 7.35 -7.65
C ARG A 316 -20.13 8.00 -7.52
N ILE A 317 -19.46 8.37 -8.61
CA ILE A 317 -18.22 9.16 -8.49
C ILE A 317 -18.53 10.56 -7.98
N PHE A 318 -19.50 11.22 -8.62
CA PHE A 318 -20.07 12.49 -8.23
C PHE A 318 -21.56 12.33 -7.99
N LEU A 319 -22.08 12.91 -6.91
CA LEU A 319 -23.53 13.02 -6.75
C LEU A 319 -24.05 14.13 -7.66
N PRO A 320 -25.30 14.00 -8.19
CA PRO A 320 -25.98 15.11 -8.83
C PRO A 320 -26.10 16.32 -7.89
N GLU A 321 -26.34 17.51 -8.43
CA GLU A 321 -26.51 18.72 -7.61
C GLU A 321 -27.59 18.50 -6.55
N ILE A 322 -27.23 18.65 -5.27
CA ILE A 322 -28.14 18.49 -4.15
C ILE A 322 -28.69 19.87 -3.79
N VAL A 323 -30.02 19.95 -3.63
CA VAL A 323 -30.73 21.17 -3.22
C VAL A 323 -30.07 21.77 -1.96
N ASP A 324 -29.74 23.06 -2.01
CA ASP A 324 -29.15 23.87 -0.94
C ASP A 324 -27.71 23.51 -0.49
N VAL A 325 -27.13 22.44 -1.04
CA VAL A 325 -25.79 21.95 -0.74
C VAL A 325 -24.77 22.39 -1.80
N GLY A 326 -25.14 22.30 -3.09
CA GLY A 326 -24.31 22.75 -4.23
C GLY A 326 -23.92 21.64 -5.20
N GLU A 327 -23.12 22.00 -6.21
CA GLU A 327 -22.66 21.13 -7.28
C GLU A 327 -21.43 20.27 -6.88
N ASN A 328 -21.23 19.14 -7.58
CA ASN A 328 -20.00 18.34 -7.62
C ASN A 328 -19.55 17.70 -6.28
N VAL A 329 -20.47 17.04 -5.58
CA VAL A 329 -20.11 16.28 -4.37
C VAL A 329 -19.44 14.96 -4.78
N LYS A 330 -18.11 14.90 -4.67
CA LYS A 330 -17.33 13.69 -4.94
C LYS A 330 -17.36 12.74 -3.76
N ILE A 331 -17.73 11.48 -3.98
CA ILE A 331 -17.75 10.45 -2.92
C ILE A 331 -16.82 9.27 -3.21
N ARG A 332 -16.41 9.05 -4.47
CA ARG A 332 -15.37 8.08 -4.84
C ARG A 332 -14.10 8.78 -5.27
N TYR A 333 -12.97 8.34 -4.75
CA TYR A 333 -11.65 8.88 -5.04
C TYR A 333 -10.78 7.75 -5.62
N PRO A 334 -10.80 7.56 -6.96
CA PRO A 334 -9.95 6.57 -7.62
C PRO A 334 -8.47 6.83 -7.32
N ILE A 335 -7.75 5.76 -7.02
CA ILE A 335 -6.30 5.73 -6.87
C ILE A 335 -5.76 5.14 -8.15
N MET A 336 -5.19 5.98 -9.01
CA MET A 336 -4.64 5.52 -10.28
C MET A 336 -3.15 5.23 -10.13
N PRO A 337 -2.69 4.00 -10.44
CA PRO A 337 -1.26 3.74 -10.54
C PRO A 337 -0.68 4.55 -11.70
N VAL A 338 0.33 5.36 -11.43
CA VAL A 338 1.00 6.15 -12.46
C VAL A 338 1.98 5.25 -13.21
N PHE A 339 1.51 4.61 -14.29
CA PHE A 339 2.33 3.72 -15.14
C PHE A 339 3.29 4.49 -16.07
N ALA A 340 3.78 5.66 -15.63
CA ALA A 340 4.66 6.50 -16.43
C ALA A 340 6.16 6.28 -16.13
N GLU A 341 6.50 5.43 -15.16
CA GLU A 341 7.87 5.23 -14.64
C GLU A 341 8.90 4.84 -15.71
N GLY A 342 8.46 4.20 -16.80
CA GLY A 342 9.32 3.84 -17.94
C GLY A 342 9.61 5.00 -18.91
N SER A 343 8.80 6.06 -18.90
CA SER A 343 8.95 7.18 -19.84
C SER A 343 10.13 8.08 -19.47
N THR A 344 10.83 8.60 -20.48
CA THR A 344 11.91 9.58 -20.29
C THR A 344 11.39 10.84 -19.58
N THR A 345 10.18 11.26 -19.92
CA THR A 345 9.52 12.44 -19.33
C THR A 345 9.28 12.28 -17.83
N TYR A 346 8.84 11.11 -17.36
CA TYR A 346 8.64 10.89 -15.93
C TYR A 346 9.97 10.87 -15.16
N LYS A 347 11.02 10.29 -15.75
CA LYS A 347 12.36 10.30 -15.17
C LYS A 347 12.91 11.72 -15.02
N GLU A 348 12.75 12.56 -16.04
CA GLU A 348 13.12 13.97 -15.97
C GLU A 348 12.28 14.74 -14.94
N LEU A 349 10.97 14.49 -14.88
CA LEU A 349 10.07 15.14 -13.93
C LEU A 349 10.42 14.79 -12.48
N GLU A 350 10.64 13.51 -12.17
CA GLU A 350 11.03 13.08 -10.82
C GLU A 350 12.44 13.58 -10.46
N ALA A 351 13.37 13.65 -11.41
CA ALA A 351 14.68 14.27 -11.20
C ALA A 351 14.55 15.76 -10.84
N ILE A 352 13.74 16.51 -11.59
CA ILE A 352 13.47 17.93 -11.32
C ILE A 352 12.80 18.11 -9.96
N LYS A 353 11.79 17.28 -9.65
CA LYS A 353 11.11 17.30 -8.34
C LYS A 353 12.09 17.06 -7.20
N LYS A 354 13.02 16.11 -7.33
CA LYS A 354 14.08 15.86 -6.33
C LYS A 354 15.00 17.07 -6.16
N VAL A 355 15.46 17.66 -7.27
CA VAL A 355 16.27 18.90 -7.24
C VAL A 355 15.53 20.05 -6.57
N LEU A 356 14.21 20.18 -6.80
CA LEU A 356 13.40 21.24 -6.20
C LEU A 356 13.08 21.00 -4.72
N MET A 357 12.82 19.76 -4.33
CA MET A 357 12.49 19.40 -2.94
C MET A 357 13.69 19.55 -2.01
N ASP A 358 14.89 19.17 -2.47
CA ASP A 358 16.16 19.36 -1.75
C ASP A 358 17.04 20.38 -2.47
N LEU A 359 16.50 21.58 -2.70
CA LEU A 359 17.18 22.62 -3.49
C LEU A 359 18.57 22.95 -2.94
N GLU A 360 18.72 23.05 -1.62
CA GLU A 360 19.99 23.38 -0.96
C GLU A 360 21.08 22.31 -1.19
N ALA A 361 20.72 21.03 -1.13
CA ALA A 361 21.67 19.93 -1.37
C ALA A 361 22.01 19.77 -2.87
N ASN A 362 21.13 20.24 -3.75
CA ASN A 362 21.22 20.02 -5.20
C ASN A 362 21.56 21.29 -5.99
N LEU A 363 22.03 22.36 -5.33
CA LEU A 363 22.39 23.62 -5.99
C LEU A 363 23.43 23.45 -7.11
N HIS A 364 24.34 22.49 -6.96
CA HIS A 364 25.37 22.15 -7.95
C HIS A 364 24.79 21.64 -9.28
N MET A 365 23.54 21.14 -9.29
CA MET A 365 22.86 20.68 -10.51
C MET A 365 22.19 21.81 -11.29
N LEU A 366 22.13 23.03 -10.75
CA LEU A 366 21.47 24.17 -11.39
C LEU A 366 22.47 25.04 -12.17
N HIS A 367 22.18 25.28 -13.44
CA HIS A 367 22.95 26.20 -14.29
C HIS A 367 22.91 27.65 -13.76
N THR A 368 21.79 28.03 -13.14
CA THR A 368 21.59 29.32 -12.50
C THR A 368 21.01 29.08 -11.12
N VAL A 369 21.80 29.35 -10.08
CA VAL A 369 21.32 29.29 -8.71
C VAL A 369 20.32 30.44 -8.49
N PRO A 370 19.05 30.17 -8.14
CA PRO A 370 18.12 31.22 -7.79
C PRO A 370 18.64 31.97 -6.56
N ASN A 371 18.58 33.30 -6.60
CA ASN A 371 19.06 34.15 -5.52
C ASN A 371 18.10 34.03 -4.31
N LEU A 372 18.30 32.99 -3.50
CA LEU A 372 17.58 32.79 -2.25
C LEU A 372 18.09 33.84 -1.27
N SER A 373 17.32 34.92 -1.13
CA SER A 373 17.63 36.01 -0.20
C SER A 373 17.65 35.46 1.23
N GLY A 374 18.85 35.19 1.78
CA GLY A 374 19.00 34.90 3.21
C GLY A 374 20.11 33.92 3.61
N SER A 375 20.67 33.13 2.70
CA SER A 375 21.74 32.18 3.07
C SER A 375 23.10 32.63 2.53
N SER A 376 23.96 33.06 3.43
CA SER A 376 25.40 33.18 3.19
C SER A 376 25.93 31.87 2.64
N ARG A 377 26.61 31.93 1.49
CA ARG A 377 27.44 30.85 0.93
C ARG A 377 28.19 30.11 2.05
N PRO A 378 28.03 28.79 2.22
CA PRO A 378 29.13 27.98 2.70
C PRO A 378 30.16 27.97 1.58
N THR A 379 31.34 28.53 1.82
CA THR A 379 32.50 28.27 0.98
C THR A 379 32.77 26.76 1.03
N GLU A 380 32.76 26.14 -0.14
CA GLU A 380 32.80 24.69 -0.40
C GLU A 380 34.13 23.99 0.02
N GLU A 381 34.94 24.62 0.87
CA GLU A 381 36.24 24.08 1.32
C GLU A 381 36.35 23.86 2.85
N GLU A 382 35.35 24.23 3.66
CA GLU A 382 35.51 24.23 5.13
C GLU A 382 34.80 23.09 5.89
N ASN A 383 34.19 22.11 5.20
CA ASN A 383 33.43 21.05 5.90
C ASN A 383 33.45 19.67 5.21
N SER A 384 34.57 19.28 4.59
CA SER A 384 34.73 17.90 4.13
C SER A 384 35.03 16.99 5.34
N MET A 385 34.23 15.96 5.55
CA MET A 385 34.42 14.97 6.61
C MET A 385 35.10 13.71 6.06
N TYR A 386 36.11 13.22 6.77
CA TYR A 386 36.78 11.95 6.55
C TYR A 386 36.03 10.87 7.32
N GLN A 387 35.44 9.90 6.61
CA GLN A 387 34.60 8.86 7.18
C GLN A 387 35.38 7.58 7.44
N LEU A 388 35.25 7.06 8.67
CA LEU A 388 35.83 5.79 9.10
C LEU A 388 34.73 4.86 9.61
N VAL A 389 34.93 3.55 9.43
CA VAL A 389 34.03 2.51 9.94
C VAL A 389 34.80 1.51 10.82
N THR A 390 34.15 1.03 11.88
CA THR A 390 34.70 -0.02 12.75
C THR A 390 34.61 -1.40 12.10
N GLN A 391 35.45 -2.34 12.56
CA GLN A 391 35.25 -3.77 12.30
C GLN A 391 33.90 -4.25 12.83
N ALA A 392 33.34 -5.31 12.24
CA ALA A 392 32.10 -5.90 12.76
C ALA A 392 32.28 -6.39 14.20
N SER A 393 31.29 -6.13 15.06
CA SER A 393 31.28 -6.58 16.45
C SER A 393 31.23 -8.11 16.51
N THR A 394 31.93 -8.68 17.50
CA THR A 394 32.08 -10.14 17.64
C THR A 394 31.18 -10.73 18.74
N LYS A 395 30.50 -9.89 19.51
CA LYS A 395 29.71 -10.32 20.68
C LYS A 395 28.28 -10.69 20.30
N VAL A 396 27.99 -11.99 20.35
CA VAL A 396 26.68 -12.58 20.01
C VAL A 396 25.52 -11.97 20.81
N SER A 397 25.73 -11.59 22.07
CA SER A 397 24.66 -11.03 22.92
C SER A 397 24.18 -9.64 22.50
N VAL A 398 24.97 -8.93 21.70
CA VAL A 398 24.64 -7.60 21.19
C VAL A 398 24.16 -7.70 19.73
N GLY A 399 24.65 -8.69 18.98
CA GLY A 399 24.37 -8.84 17.55
C GLY A 399 25.45 -8.16 16.71
N ILE A 400 25.69 -8.68 15.51
CA ILE A 400 26.77 -8.21 14.61
C ILE A 400 26.38 -6.83 14.06
N HIS A 401 27.22 -5.82 14.29
CA HIS A 401 27.05 -4.47 13.76
C HIS A 401 28.39 -3.75 13.64
N THR A 402 28.42 -2.54 13.07
CA THR A 402 29.58 -1.63 12.94
C THR A 402 29.17 -0.22 13.38
N HIS A 403 30.12 0.69 13.59
CA HIS A 403 29.84 2.12 13.78
C HIS A 403 30.63 2.98 12.80
N HIS A 404 30.09 4.15 12.48
CA HIS A 404 30.74 5.18 11.70
C HIS A 404 31.33 6.25 12.61
N LEU A 405 32.48 6.78 12.23
CA LEU A 405 33.15 7.90 12.85
C LEU A 405 33.40 8.96 11.77
N GLU A 406 33.03 10.20 12.07
CA GLU A 406 33.25 11.33 11.16
C GLU A 406 34.31 12.25 11.77
N ILE A 407 35.37 12.51 11.01
CA ILE A 407 36.48 13.39 11.39
C ILE A 407 36.52 14.55 10.40
N PRO A 408 36.73 15.80 10.83
CA PRO A 408 37.12 16.87 9.92
C PRO A 408 38.36 16.47 9.08
N THR A 409 38.32 16.71 7.77
CA THR A 409 39.39 16.24 6.86
C THR A 409 40.75 16.89 7.16
N ASP A 410 40.76 18.13 7.61
CA ASP A 410 41.96 18.84 8.07
C ASP A 410 42.59 18.17 9.29
N GLU A 411 41.77 17.75 10.26
CA GLU A 411 42.23 16.99 11.43
C GLU A 411 42.73 15.60 11.06
N ALA A 412 42.05 14.90 10.14
CA ALA A 412 42.51 13.62 9.60
C ALA A 412 43.87 13.76 8.89
N LEU A 413 44.04 14.80 8.07
CA LEU A 413 45.31 15.09 7.39
C LEU A 413 46.42 15.51 8.36
N SER A 414 46.10 16.25 9.41
CA SER A 414 47.04 16.59 10.49
C SER A 414 47.51 15.33 11.20
N MET A 415 46.60 14.44 11.59
CA MET A 415 46.95 13.14 12.20
C MET A 415 47.83 12.28 11.28
N MET A 416 47.58 12.29 9.96
CA MET A 416 48.41 11.54 9.00
C MET A 416 49.84 12.10 8.84
N LYS A 417 50.03 13.41 8.97
CA LYS A 417 51.32 14.09 8.72
C LYS A 417 52.14 14.27 9.98
N GLU A 418 51.49 14.67 11.07
CA GLU A 418 52.12 15.13 12.31
C GLU A 418 51.91 14.15 13.46
N GLY A 419 51.04 13.15 13.28
CA GLY A 419 50.58 12.26 14.34
C GLY A 419 49.59 12.96 15.27
N GLY A 420 49.14 12.25 16.31
CA GLY A 420 48.19 12.77 17.28
C GLY A 420 47.08 11.78 17.57
N SER A 421 46.22 12.14 18.53
CA SER A 421 45.05 11.34 18.87
C SER A 421 43.83 12.20 19.15
N MET A 422 42.64 11.69 18.84
CA MET A 422 41.37 12.38 19.05
C MET A 422 40.34 11.48 19.69
N ASN A 423 39.50 12.05 20.56
CA ASN A 423 38.31 11.37 21.07
C ASN A 423 37.10 11.68 20.17
N ILE A 424 36.49 10.64 19.60
CA ILE A 424 35.35 10.77 18.70
C ILE A 424 34.24 9.84 19.17
N ARG A 425 33.02 10.38 19.26
CA ARG A 425 31.84 9.57 19.52
C ARG A 425 31.35 8.98 18.21
N SER A 426 31.13 7.67 18.20
CA SER A 426 30.64 6.96 17.03
C SER A 426 29.13 7.16 16.83
N SER A 427 28.64 6.77 15.64
CA SER A 427 27.22 6.74 15.33
C SER A 427 26.43 5.85 16.31
N LEU A 428 25.16 6.20 16.59
CA LEU A 428 24.27 5.35 17.37
C LEU A 428 23.80 4.17 16.50
N ASN A 429 24.42 3.00 16.67
CA ASN A 429 24.04 1.78 15.98
C ASN A 429 23.70 0.70 17.03
N ASN A 430 22.67 -0.10 16.73
CA ASN A 430 22.24 -1.19 17.61
C ASN A 430 21.99 -0.75 19.08
N ALA A 431 21.30 0.39 19.21
CA ALA A 431 20.92 1.05 20.47
C ALA A 431 22.07 1.55 21.37
N HIS A 432 23.32 1.63 20.87
CA HIS A 432 24.43 2.23 21.62
C HIS A 432 25.46 2.94 20.72
N SER A 433 26.41 3.62 21.35
CA SER A 433 27.53 4.34 20.72
C SER A 433 28.76 4.22 21.61
N HIS A 434 29.94 4.39 21.03
CA HIS A 434 31.20 4.34 21.76
C HIS A 434 31.92 5.69 21.69
N LEU A 435 32.75 5.97 22.69
CA LEU A 435 33.75 7.02 22.65
C LEU A 435 35.11 6.41 22.31
N PHE A 436 35.56 6.61 21.08
CA PHE A 436 36.84 6.10 20.59
C PHE A 436 37.94 7.14 20.76
N ASN A 437 39.09 6.73 21.28
CA ASN A 437 40.34 7.47 21.11
C ASN A 437 41.08 6.90 19.89
N ILE A 438 41.26 7.69 18.84
CA ILE A 438 41.80 7.26 17.55
C ILE A 438 43.12 7.96 17.21
N SER A 439 43.96 7.32 16.41
CA SER A 439 45.16 7.90 15.80
C SER A 439 45.43 7.28 14.43
N PHE A 440 46.33 7.91 13.66
CA PHE A 440 46.85 7.34 12.42
C PHE A 440 48.18 6.62 12.69
N ASP A 441 48.29 5.36 12.27
CA ASP A 441 49.53 4.60 12.29
C ASP A 441 50.24 4.72 10.94
N SER A 442 51.36 5.45 10.92
CA SER A 442 52.17 5.65 9.72
C SER A 442 52.82 4.38 9.18
N VAL A 443 53.02 3.34 10.00
CA VAL A 443 53.66 2.08 9.60
C VAL A 443 52.68 1.21 8.82
N ASN A 444 51.46 1.08 9.33
CA ASN A 444 50.40 0.26 8.73
C ASN A 444 49.49 1.05 7.77
N GLN A 445 49.70 2.37 7.64
CA GLN A 445 48.96 3.27 6.76
C GLN A 445 47.43 3.21 7.01
N GLY A 446 47.02 3.25 8.28
CA GLY A 446 45.61 3.11 8.67
C GLY A 446 45.28 3.78 10.01
N PHE A 447 43.99 4.01 10.24
CA PHE A 447 43.51 4.54 11.51
C PHE A 447 43.25 3.40 12.51
N PHE A 448 43.64 3.63 13.76
CA PHE A 448 43.43 2.69 14.86
C PHE A 448 42.82 3.39 16.07
N SER A 449 42.06 2.63 16.85
CA SER A 449 41.63 3.04 18.18
C SER A 449 42.50 2.42 19.27
N TYR A 450 42.95 3.26 20.22
CA TYR A 450 43.68 2.81 21.40
C TYR A 450 42.75 2.48 22.57
N THR A 451 41.66 3.23 22.69
CA THR A 451 40.66 3.02 23.74
C THR A 451 39.26 3.22 23.21
N CYS A 452 38.34 2.43 23.74
CA CYS A 452 36.91 2.46 23.47
C CYS A 452 36.17 2.55 24.80
N ASP A 453 35.41 3.62 25.01
CA ASP A 453 34.75 3.94 26.29
C ASP A 453 35.70 4.00 27.51
N GLY A 454 36.98 4.28 27.25
CA GLY A 454 38.03 4.32 28.28
C GLY A 454 38.74 2.98 28.52
N ASP A 455 38.29 1.88 27.92
CA ASP A 455 38.91 0.56 27.99
C ASP A 455 39.72 0.23 26.72
N ALA A 456 40.65 -0.72 26.81
CA ALA A 456 41.52 -1.10 25.68
C ALA A 456 40.79 -1.86 24.54
N GLN A 457 39.58 -2.35 24.81
CA GLN A 457 38.71 -3.05 23.85
C GLN A 457 37.27 -2.62 24.10
N CYS A 458 36.49 -2.51 23.02
CA CYS A 458 35.06 -2.21 23.16
C CYS A 458 34.33 -3.38 23.83
N TRP A 459 33.39 -3.06 24.73
CA TRP A 459 32.65 -4.06 25.51
C TRP A 459 31.77 -4.99 24.65
N ASP A 460 31.48 -4.59 23.42
CA ASP A 460 30.68 -5.29 22.42
C ASP A 460 31.55 -6.01 21.35
N GLY A 461 32.88 -5.93 21.47
CA GLY A 461 33.83 -6.75 20.73
C GLY A 461 34.27 -6.19 19.37
N HIS A 462 34.21 -4.88 19.16
CA HIS A 462 34.89 -4.23 18.02
C HIS A 462 36.42 -4.37 18.12
N GLY A 463 37.05 -4.65 16.98
CA GLY A 463 38.50 -4.58 16.87
C GLY A 463 39.01 -3.16 16.70
N ASN A 464 40.31 -2.98 16.95
CA ASN A 464 40.93 -1.66 17.05
C ASN A 464 41.25 -1.00 15.70
N LEU A 465 41.11 -1.72 14.58
CA LEU A 465 41.37 -1.19 13.25
C LEU A 465 40.12 -0.50 12.68
N LEU A 466 40.30 0.69 12.11
CA LEU A 466 39.26 1.46 11.44
C LEU A 466 39.54 1.48 9.94
N PHE A 467 38.51 1.25 9.13
CA PHE A 467 38.61 1.29 7.68
C PHE A 467 38.06 2.60 7.14
N ARG A 468 38.65 3.10 6.06
CA ARG A 468 38.07 4.19 5.31
C ARG A 468 36.82 3.70 4.59
N GLU A 469 35.74 4.47 4.69
CA GLU A 469 34.55 4.28 3.87
C GLU A 469 34.82 4.99 2.53
N ASP A 470 34.85 4.21 1.44
CA ASP A 470 35.17 4.71 0.08
C ASP A 470 34.00 5.48 -0.55
#